data_AF-A0A7M3M234-F1
#
_entry.id   AF-A0A7M3M234-F1
#
_cell.length_a   1.000
_cell.length_b   1.000
_cell.length_c   1.000
_cell.angle_alpha   90.00
_cell.angle_beta   90.00
_cell.angle_gamma   90.00
#
_symmetry.space_group_name_H-M   'P 1'
#
loop_
_entity.id
_entity.type
_entity.pdbx_description
1 polymer ?
#
loop_
_entity_poly.entity_id
_entity_poly.type
_entity_poly.pdbx_seq_one_letter_code
_entity_poly.pdbx_strand_id
1 'polypeptide(L)' 'MISPVPERRCSWTDDGELVLSLQISKSGKHIAVGSLRLTVAEAEQLHAVLCHALAGQRPPWDAPGCRQPSQGPVVRWP' A
#
# COMPACT_ATOMS: atom_id res chain seq x y z
N MET A 1 -6.37 -3.37 15.84
CA MET A 1 -5.79 -3.75 14.54
C MET A 1 -6.23 -2.70 13.53
N ILE A 2 -5.33 -2.34 12.62
CA ILE A 2 -5.62 -1.46 11.49
C ILE A 2 -5.44 -2.30 10.24
N SER A 3 -6.41 -2.29 9.33
CA SER A 3 -6.39 -3.09 8.09
C SER A 3 -6.97 -2.30 6.92
N PRO A 4 -6.61 -2.61 5.67
CA PRO A 4 -7.29 -2.05 4.50
C PRO A 4 -8.78 -2.37 4.54
N VAL A 5 -9.61 -1.45 4.04
CA VAL A 5 -11.04 -1.74 3.82
C VAL A 5 -11.17 -2.54 2.51
N PRO A 6 -11.71 -3.78 2.53
CA PRO A 6 -11.69 -4.68 1.37
C PRO A 6 -12.36 -4.09 0.10
N GLU A 7 -13.38 -3.26 0.33
CA GLU A 7 -14.28 -2.72 -0.69
C GLU A 7 -13.98 -1.26 -1.05
N ARG A 8 -13.05 -0.61 -0.33
CA ARG A 8 -12.62 0.78 -0.61
C ARG A 8 -11.12 0.82 -0.87
N ARG A 9 -10.77 0.87 -2.16
CA ARG A 9 -9.40 1.04 -2.65
C ARG A 9 -8.91 2.48 -2.45
N CYS A 10 -7.61 2.71 -2.68
CA CYS A 10 -7.05 4.05 -2.81
C CYS A 10 -7.86 4.88 -3.82
N SER A 11 -8.23 6.10 -3.45
CA SER A 11 -8.89 7.08 -4.31
C SER A 11 -8.08 8.36 -4.37
N TRP A 12 -8.31 9.19 -5.39
CA TRP A 12 -7.74 10.53 -5.48
C TRP A 12 -8.71 11.58 -4.93
N THR A 13 -8.17 12.63 -4.32
CA THR A 13 -8.92 13.86 -4.01
C THR A 13 -8.82 14.85 -5.17
N ASP A 14 -9.70 15.84 -5.17
CA ASP A 14 -9.66 16.96 -6.12
C ASP A 14 -8.35 17.77 -6.00
N ASP A 15 -7.71 17.73 -4.82
CA ASP A 15 -6.43 18.38 -4.52
C ASP A 15 -5.21 17.54 -4.96
N GLY A 16 -5.42 16.37 -5.60
CA GLY A 16 -4.33 15.51 -6.07
C GLY A 16 -3.65 14.69 -4.97
N GLU A 17 -4.31 14.46 -3.83
CA GLU A 17 -3.84 13.54 -2.79
C GLU A 17 -4.41 12.13 -3.00
N LEU A 18 -3.66 11.10 -2.62
CA LEU A 18 -4.18 9.75 -2.47
C LEU A 18 -4.80 9.55 -1.10
N VAL A 19 -5.95 8.89 -1.07
CA VAL A 19 -6.67 8.54 0.17
C VAL A 19 -6.83 7.04 0.26
N LEU A 20 -6.26 6.46 1.31
CA LEU A 20 -6.43 5.05 1.67
C LEU A 20 -7.41 4.94 2.85
N SER A 21 -8.50 4.19 2.66
CA SER A 21 -9.44 3.88 3.73
C SER A 21 -8.94 2.71 4.57
N LEU A 22 -8.81 2.93 5.88
CA LEU A 22 -8.32 1.95 6.85
C LEU A 22 -9.40 1.64 7.88
N GLN A 23 -9.67 0.37 8.10
CA GLN A 23 -10.55 -0.11 9.16
C GLN A 23 -9.77 -0.24 10.47
N ILE A 24 -10.34 0.26 11.56
CA ILE A 24 -9.83 0.11 12.93
C ILE A 24 -10.74 -0.86 13.67
N SER A 25 -10.15 -1.90 14.24
CA SER A 25 -10.85 -2.91 15.04
C SER A 25 -10.21 -3.13 16.42
N LYS A 26 -11.03 -3.47 17.42
CA LYS A 26 -10.61 -3.86 18.77
C LYS A 26 -11.34 -5.13 19.15
N SER A 27 -10.59 -6.12 19.59
CA SER A 27 -11.11 -7.45 19.94
C SER A 27 -11.95 -8.06 18.80
N GLY A 28 -11.49 -7.92 17.55
CA GLY A 28 -12.20 -8.39 16.36
C GLY A 28 -13.41 -7.56 15.92
N LYS A 29 -13.88 -6.62 16.76
CA LYS A 29 -15.01 -5.75 16.43
C LYS A 29 -14.56 -4.49 15.71
N HIS A 30 -15.24 -4.15 14.62
CA HIS A 30 -15.08 -2.86 13.95
C HIS A 30 -15.42 -1.70 14.88
N ILE A 31 -14.54 -0.70 14.95
CA ILE A 31 -14.74 0.51 15.75
C ILE A 31 -14.96 1.73 14.86
N ALA A 32 -14.10 1.89 13.84
CA ALA A 32 -14.11 3.08 12.99
C ALA A 32 -13.42 2.79 11.65
N VAL A 33 -13.69 3.65 10.67
CA VAL A 33 -12.90 3.78 9.45
C VAL A 33 -12.16 5.12 9.50
N GLY A 34 -10.85 5.09 9.31
CA GLY A 34 -10.00 6.27 9.19
C GLY A 34 -9.46 6.42 7.77
N SER A 35 -9.22 7.67 7.35
CA SER A 35 -8.62 7.98 6.05
C SER A 35 -7.16 8.36 6.23
N LEU A 36 -6.25 7.65 5.58
CA LEU A 36 -4.86 8.06 5.42
C LEU A 36 -4.73 8.86 4.13
N ARG A 37 -4.44 10.15 4.24
CA ARG A 37 -4.21 11.05 3.10
C ARG A 37 -2.70 11.15 2.86
N LEU A 38 -2.29 11.01 1.61
CA LEU A 38 -0.90 11.01 1.20
C LEU A 38 -0.77 11.88 -0.03
N THR A 39 0.24 12.75 -0.03
CA THR A 39 0.76 13.31 -1.28
C THR A 39 1.33 12.19 -2.15
N VAL A 40 1.57 12.48 -3.43
CA VAL A 40 2.24 11.54 -4.34
C VAL A 40 3.61 11.12 -3.79
N ALA A 41 4.39 12.06 -3.25
CA ALA A 41 5.72 11.77 -2.70
C ALA A 41 5.65 10.83 -1.48
N GLU A 42 4.70 11.05 -0.57
CA GLU A 42 4.49 10.18 0.59
C GLU A 42 3.98 8.79 0.19
N ALA A 43 3.12 8.72 -0.82
CA ALA A 43 2.63 7.45 -1.36
C ALA A 43 3.77 6.63 -1.99
N GLU A 44 4.66 7.26 -2.76
CA GLU A 44 5.84 6.59 -3.32
C GLU A 44 6.80 6.11 -2.22
N GLN A 45 7.03 6.92 -1.19
CA GLN A 45 7.86 6.51 -0.05
C GLN A 45 7.24 5.30 0.69
N LEU A 46 5.93 5.33 0.94
CA LEU A 46 5.21 4.21 1.55
C LEU A 46 5.30 2.94 0.68
N HIS A 47 5.11 3.08 -0.62
CA HIS A 47 5.27 2.00 -1.59
C HIS A 47 6.67 1.40 -1.54
N ALA A 48 7.72 2.22 -1.58
CA ALA A 48 9.11 1.76 -1.52
C ALA A 48 9.40 0.96 -0.25
N VAL A 49 8.97 1.44 0.93
CA VAL A 49 9.14 0.75 2.21
C VAL A 49 8.43 -0.61 2.21
N LEU A 50 7.18 -0.67 1.74
CA LEU A 50 6.42 -1.93 1.68
C LEU A 50 7.03 -2.92 0.68
N CYS A 51 7.42 -2.44 -0.51
CA CYS A 51 8.08 -3.26 -1.52
C CYS A 51 9.40 -3.84 -1.01
N HIS A 52 10.20 -3.03 -0.32
CA HIS A 52 11.45 -3.48 0.30
C HIS A 52 11.21 -4.48 1.43
N ALA A 53 10.28 -4.22 2.35
CA ALA A 53 9.98 -5.13 3.47
C ALA A 53 9.51 -6.51 2.99
N LEU A 54 8.84 -6.57 1.84
CA LEU A 54 8.41 -7.82 1.23
C LEU A 54 9.51 -8.46 0.37
N ALA A 55 10.65 -7.79 0.10
CA ALA A 55 11.71 -8.34 -0.75
C ALA A 55 12.22 -9.68 -0.19
N GLY A 56 12.34 -10.70 -1.06
CA GLY A 56 12.69 -12.06 -0.66
C GLY A 56 11.50 -12.96 -0.29
N GLN A 57 10.30 -12.39 -0.06
CA GLN A 57 9.07 -13.18 0.04
C GLN A 57 8.59 -13.59 -1.36
N ARG A 58 8.16 -14.85 -1.52
CA ARG A 58 7.57 -15.33 -2.77
C ARG A 58 6.27 -14.54 -3.03
N PRO A 59 6.17 -13.78 -4.13
CA PRO A 59 4.93 -13.09 -4.46
C PRO A 59 3.83 -14.11 -4.77
N PRO A 60 2.57 -13.86 -4.35
CA PRO A 60 1.43 -14.62 -4.86
C PRO A 60 1.27 -14.39 -6.37
N TRP A 61 0.48 -15.26 -7.03
CA TRP A 61 0.31 -15.23 -8.48
C TRP A 61 -0.35 -13.94 -9.00
N ASP A 62 -1.16 -13.30 -8.16
CA ASP A 62 -1.86 -12.05 -8.41
C ASP A 62 -1.15 -10.83 -7.80
N ALA A 63 0.13 -10.99 -7.43
CA ALA A 63 0.92 -9.89 -6.88
C ALA A 63 1.03 -8.72 -7.88
N PRO A 64 1.09 -7.47 -7.39
CA PRO A 64 1.29 -6.30 -8.24
C PRO A 64 2.57 -6.40 -9.09
N GLY A 65 2.56 -5.78 -10.26
CA GLY A 65 3.70 -5.81 -11.21
C GLY A 65 5.03 -5.37 -10.59
N CYS A 66 5.02 -4.44 -9.63
CA CYS A 66 6.21 -4.01 -8.90
C CYS A 66 6.89 -5.11 -8.05
N ARG A 67 6.19 -6.23 -7.83
CA ARG A 67 6.66 -7.42 -7.10
C ARG A 67 7.03 -8.58 -8.03
N GLN A 68 6.71 -8.47 -9.32
CA GLN A 68 7.12 -9.47 -10.30
C GLN A 68 8.62 -9.28 -10.62
N PRO A 69 9.37 -10.35 -10.89
CA PRO A 69 10.76 -10.21 -11.30
C PRO A 69 10.79 -9.38 -12.58
N SER A 70 11.33 -8.16 -12.51
CA SER A 70 11.53 -7.34 -13.69
C SER A 70 12.48 -8.09 -14.62
N GLN A 71 12.06 -8.41 -15.85
CA GLN A 71 12.98 -8.90 -16.89
C GLN A 71 13.93 -7.79 -17.40
N GLY A 72 14.07 -6.69 -16.66
CA GLY A 72 14.93 -5.54 -16.94
C GLY A 72 16.06 -5.42 -15.93
N PRO A 73 17.05 -4.55 -16.19
CA PRO A 73 18.26 -4.43 -15.37
C PRO A 73 17.91 -4.16 -13.90
N VAL A 74 18.56 -4.91 -13.00
CA VAL A 74 18.45 -4.73 -11.55
C VAL A 74 18.98 -3.35 -11.18
N VAL A 75 18.08 -2.44 -10.82
CA VAL A 75 18.46 -1.17 -10.21
C VAL A 75 18.84 -1.45 -8.76
N ARG A 76 20.12 -1.28 -8.43
CA ARG A 76 20.59 -1.31 -7.03
C ARG A 76 20.36 0.06 -6.42
N TRP A 77 19.46 0.11 -5.44
CA TRP A 77 19.32 1.27 -4.58
C TRP A 77 20.48 1.34 -3.57
N PRO A 78 20.95 2.55 -3.20
CA PRO A 78 22.00 2.76 -2.21
C PRO A 78 21.59 2.30 -0.80
#